data_AF-A0A948YAP2-F1
#
_entry.id   AF-A0A948YAP2-F1
#
_cell.length_a   1.000
_cell.length_b   1.000
_cell.length_c   1.000
_cell.angle_alpha   90.00
_cell.angle_beta   90.00
_cell.angle_gamma   90.00
#
_symmetry.space_group_name_H-M   'P 1'
#
loop_
_entity.id
_entity.type
_entity.pdbx_description
1 polymer ?
#
loop_
_entity_poly.entity_id
_entity_poly.type
_entity_poly.pdbx_seq_one_letter_code
_entity_poly.pdbx_strand_id
1 'polypeptide(L)' 'MKNVGLKIRNIRLGLGLTVEDLSQKLGVSRSYLTLIEGGKRRLPRRFVKGLAKTLHLSEC' A
#
# COMPACT_ATOMS: atom_id res chain seq x y z
N MET A 1 -17.21 3.55 -7.52
CA MET A 1 -16.36 4.43 -6.69
C MET A 1 -14.95 3.86 -6.66
N LYS A 2 -13.92 4.67 -6.98
CA LYS A 2 -12.53 4.22 -7.12
C LYS A 2 -11.98 3.76 -5.76
N ASN A 3 -12.01 2.45 -5.49
CA ASN A 3 -11.40 1.85 -4.30
C ASN A 3 -9.87 1.92 -4.42
N VAL A 4 -9.28 2.99 -3.92
CA VAL A 4 -7.81 3.17 -3.88
C VAL A 4 -7.14 2.00 -3.15
N GLY A 5 -7.80 1.41 -2.15
CA GLY A 5 -7.36 0.19 -1.47
C GLY A 5 -7.18 -1.01 -2.41
N LEU A 6 -8.11 -1.22 -3.35
CA LEU A 6 -7.99 -2.30 -4.35
C LEU A 6 -6.83 -2.06 -5.32
N LYS A 7 -6.57 -0.80 -5.70
CA LYS A 7 -5.39 -0.46 -6.51
C LYS A 7 -4.09 -0.82 -5.79
N ILE A 8 -3.98 -0.49 -4.51
CA ILE A 8 -2.80 -0.80 -3.70
C ILE A 8 -2.61 -2.31 -3.61
N ARG A 9 -3.70 -3.06 -3.36
CA ARG A 9 -3.66 -4.52 -3.34
C ARG A 9 -3.15 -5.10 -4.67
N ASN A 10 -3.68 -4.62 -5.80
CA ASN A 10 -3.25 -5.11 -7.11
C ASN A 10 -1.78 -4.81 -7.40
N ILE A 11 -1.31 -3.61 -7.04
CA ILE A 11 0.12 -3.26 -7.21
C ILE A 11 1.00 -4.12 -6.30
N ARG A 12 0.60 -4.29 -5.03
CA ARG A 12 1.31 -5.15 -4.08
C ARG A 12 1.48 -6.57 -4.63
N LEU A 13 0.39 -7.12 -5.17
CA LEU A 13 0.40 -8.45 -5.79
C LEU A 13 1.25 -8.49 -7.07
N GLY A 14 1.21 -7.44 -7.90
CA GLY A 14 2.06 -7.33 -9.09
C GLY A 14 3.55 -7.24 -8.78
N LEU A 15 3.93 -6.75 -7.59
CA LEU A 15 5.30 -6.72 -7.09
C LEU A 15 5.69 -7.99 -6.30
N GLY A 16 4.80 -8.98 -6.17
CA GLY A 16 5.04 -10.19 -5.38
C GLY A 16 5.20 -9.95 -3.88
N LEU A 17 4.79 -8.78 -3.37
CA LEU A 17 4.97 -8.40 -1.97
C LEU A 17 3.86 -8.98 -1.09
N THR A 18 4.22 -9.46 0.10
CA THR A 18 3.21 -9.79 1.12
C THR A 18 2.65 -8.51 1.74
N VAL A 19 1.50 -8.63 2.43
CA VAL A 19 0.96 -7.52 3.23
C VAL A 19 1.98 -7.09 4.29
N GLU A 20 2.75 -8.03 4.83
CA GLU A 20 3.75 -7.76 5.85
C GLU A 20 4.93 -6.96 5.27
N ASP A 21 5.47 -7.37 4.13
CA ASP A 21 6.54 -6.65 3.41
C ASP A 21 6.13 -5.22 3.07
N LEU A 22 4.94 -5.05 2.51
CA LEU A 22 4.46 -3.71 2.14
C LEU A 22 4.21 -2.87 3.39
N SER A 23 3.71 -3.47 4.47
CA SER A 23 3.48 -2.77 5.73
C SER A 23 4.79 -2.31 6.37
N GLN A 24 5.84 -3.14 6.36
CA GLN A 24 7.17 -2.79 6.83
C GLN A 24 7.81 -1.69 5.98
N LYS A 25 7.78 -1.82 4.64
CA LYS A 25 8.29 -0.79 3.71
C LYS A 25 7.59 0.57 3.89
N LEU A 26 6.31 0.56 4.26
CA LEU A 26 5.52 1.76 4.50
C LEU A 26 5.55 2.24 5.97
N GLY A 27 6.21 1.50 6.87
CA GLY A 27 6.29 1.82 8.30
C GLY A 27 4.93 1.80 9.00
N VAL A 28 4.03 0.91 8.61
CA VAL A 28 2.69 0.78 9.21
C VAL A 28 2.39 -0.64 9.67
N SER A 29 1.40 -0.79 10.53
CA SER A 29 0.95 -2.11 10.97
C SER A 29 0.24 -2.87 9.86
N ARG A 30 0.47 -4.19 9.79
CA ARG A 30 -0.22 -5.12 8.88
C ARG A 30 -1.75 -4.95 8.88
N SER A 31 -2.37 -4.93 10.06
CA SER A 31 -3.82 -4.75 10.20
C SER A 31 -4.32 -3.42 9.62
N TYR A 32 -3.50 -2.37 9.72
CA TYR A 32 -3.82 -1.06 9.15
C TYR A 32 -3.85 -1.12 7.62
N LEU A 33 -2.85 -1.75 7.00
CA LEU A 33 -2.80 -1.95 5.55
C LEU A 33 -3.96 -2.82 5.05
N THR A 34 -4.36 -3.87 5.77
CA THR A 34 -5.52 -4.70 5.41
C THR A 34 -6.83 -3.91 5.44
N LEU A 35 -7.03 -3.03 6.43
CA LEU A 35 -8.22 -2.17 6.50
C LEU A 35 -8.27 -1.17 5.35
N ILE A 36 -7.11 -0.67 4.93
CA ILE A 36 -6.96 0.23 3.78
C ILE A 36 -7.30 -0.53 2.47
N GLU A 37 -6.70 -1.70 2.25
CA GLU A 37 -6.94 -2.53 1.07
C GLU A 37 -8.42 -2.95 0.97
N GLY A 38 -9.05 -3.23 2.10
CA GLY A 38 -10.47 -3.56 2.22
C GLY A 38 -11.41 -2.34 2.11
N GLY A 39 -10.90 -1.13 1.88
CA GLY A 39 -11.71 0.08 1.72
C GLY A 39 -12.38 0.57 3.00
N LYS A 40 -12.08 -0.03 4.17
CA LYS A 40 -12.65 0.34 5.46
C LYS A 40 -12.02 1.59 6.07
N ARG A 41 -10.91 2.09 5.50
CA ARG A 41 -10.20 3.26 6.04
C ARG A 41 -9.60 4.12 4.93
N ARG A 42 -9.67 5.44 5.14
CA ARG A 42 -9.10 6.44 4.21
C ARG A 42 -7.58 6.45 4.33
N LEU A 43 -6.90 6.45 3.18
CA LEU A 43 -5.44 6.56 3.11
C LEU A 43 -4.98 7.91 3.63
N PRO A 44 -4.11 7.96 4.66
CA PRO A 44 -3.52 9.21 5.07
C PRO A 44 -2.50 9.66 4.02
N ARG A 45 -2.36 10.97 3.79
CA ARG A 45 -1.46 11.53 2.75
C ARG A 45 -0.02 11.03 2.85
N ARG A 46 0.48 10.79 4.07
CA ARG A 46 1.82 10.19 4.32
C ARG A 46 2.01 8.83 3.62
N PHE A 47 0.92 8.06 3.52
CA PHE A 47 0.89 6.74 2.89
C PHE A 47 0.94 6.81 1.38
N VAL A 48 0.30 7.83 0.79
CA VAL A 48 0.36 8.08 -0.66
C VAL A 48 1.79 8.45 -1.06
N LYS A 49 2.49 9.26 -0.24
CA LYS A 49 3.92 9.55 -0.45
C LYS A 49 4.80 8.30 -0.30
N GLY A 50 4.58 7.50 0.75
CA GLY A 50 5.31 6.24 0.96
C GLY A 50 5.08 5.26 -0.19
N LEU A 51 3.84 5.09 -0.65
CA LEU A 51 3.50 4.25 -1.80
C LEU A 51 4.11 4.78 -3.08
N ALA A 52 4.00 6.08 -3.37
CA ALA A 52 4.62 6.68 -4.55
C ALA A 52 6.13 6.44 -4.54
N LYS A 53 6.79 6.62 -3.39
CA LYS A 53 8.21 6.33 -3.24
C LYS A 53 8.51 4.85 -3.46
N THR A 54 7.83 3.94 -2.76
CA THR A 54 8.06 2.49 -2.86
C THR A 54 7.71 1.91 -4.24
N LEU A 55 6.70 2.46 -4.93
CA LEU A 55 6.36 2.09 -6.31
C LEU A 55 7.34 2.67 -7.34
N HIS A 56 7.92 3.85 -7.09
CA HIS A 56 8.93 4.47 -7.96
C HIS A 56 10.37 4.07 -7.58
N LEU A 57 10.57 3.24 -6.55
CA LEU A 57 11.89 2.85 -6.02
C LEU A 57 12.48 1.60 -6.71
N SER A 58 12.27 1.45 -8.01
CA SER A 58 13.18 0.66 -8.85
C SER A 58 13.39 1.31 -10.22
N GLU A 59 13.29 2.64 -10.32
CA GLU A 59 14.05 3.33 -11.37
C GLU A 59 15.47 3.55 -10.82
N CYS A 60 16.35 2.65 -11.29
CA CYS A 60 17.81 2.60 -11.14
C CYS A 60 18.38 2.06 -9.82
#